data_AF-A0A3L8P7B0-F1
#
_entry.id   AF-A0A3L8P7B0-F1
#
_cell.length_a   1.000
_cell.length_b   1.000
_cell.length_c   1.000
_cell.angle_alpha   90.00
_cell.angle_beta   90.00
_cell.angle_gamma   90.00
#
_symmetry.space_group_name_H-M   'P 1'
#
loop_
_entity.id
_entity.type
_entity.pdbx_description
1 polymer ?
#
loop_
_entity_poly.entity_id
_entity_poly.type
_entity_poly.pdbx_seq_one_letter_code
_entity_poly.pdbx_strand_id
1 'polypeptide(L)'
;MAPTSEAHLVSGLSGGEPGFSQIDKTEPGAITMRWHSSTTPLEAVERALYALADQVTGSVADRDGKWVLTAHPRAARADLTALEHRLRQEVNDQTLRVKIAQRTDPLRNLVFALAFSRAPLAHSRSENGGSAETHPTEEGNSRGASS
;
A
#
# COMPACT_ATOMS: atom_id res chain seq x y z
N MET A 1 -13.84 -52.02 37.93
CA MET A 1 -13.72 -52.62 36.58
C MET A 1 -13.63 -51.49 35.58
N ALA A 2 -12.43 -51.24 35.06
CA ALA A 2 -12.20 -50.40 33.91
C ALA A 2 -12.24 -51.26 32.64
N PRO A 3 -12.56 -50.67 31.49
CA PRO A 3 -11.97 -51.11 30.24
C PRO A 3 -10.93 -50.08 29.72
N THR A 4 -9.84 -50.67 29.24
CA THR A 4 -8.64 -50.11 28.62
C THR A 4 -8.83 -49.97 27.09
N SER A 5 -7.96 -49.17 26.46
CA SER A 5 -7.69 -49.01 25.01
C SER A 5 -8.67 -48.13 24.23
N GLU A 6 -8.25 -47.24 23.31
CA GLU A 6 -7.01 -47.21 22.54
C GLU A 6 -6.71 -45.78 22.05
N ALA A 7 -5.45 -45.37 22.15
CA ALA A 7 -4.95 -44.14 21.56
C ALA A 7 -4.68 -44.39 20.06
N HIS A 8 -5.30 -43.59 19.18
CA HIS A 8 -4.93 -43.54 17.77
C HIS A 8 -4.24 -42.20 17.50
N LEU A 9 -2.90 -42.24 17.55
CA LEU A 9 -2.03 -41.23 16.99
C LEU A 9 -2.11 -41.32 15.46
N VAL A 10 -2.57 -40.26 14.81
CA VAL A 10 -2.23 -40.01 13.40
C VAL A 10 -1.42 -38.74 13.36
N SER A 11 -0.10 -38.92 13.25
CA SER A 11 0.83 -37.88 12.84
C SER A 11 0.67 -37.65 11.34
N GLY A 12 0.31 -36.42 10.98
CA GLY A 12 0.40 -35.90 9.62
C GLY A 12 0.99 -34.51 9.68
N LEU A 13 2.32 -34.41 9.59
CA LEU A 13 3.02 -33.16 9.33
C LEU A 13 2.71 -32.75 7.87
N SER A 14 2.07 -31.62 7.66
CA SER A 14 2.03 -30.96 6.36
C SER A 14 1.91 -29.45 6.53
N GLY A 15 2.95 -28.74 6.08
CA GLY A 15 2.95 -27.35 5.63
C GLY A 15 2.26 -26.31 6.51
N GLY A 16 3.03 -25.68 7.41
CA GLY A 16 2.63 -24.42 8.03
C GLY A 16 2.68 -23.28 7.03
N GLU A 17 1.64 -23.14 6.20
CA GLU A 17 1.22 -21.83 5.70
C GLU A 17 0.90 -20.95 6.93
N PRO A 18 1.18 -19.63 6.91
CA PRO A 18 0.69 -18.73 7.95
C PRO A 18 -0.83 -18.65 7.86
N GLY A 19 -1.50 -19.65 8.43
CA GLY A 19 -2.94 -19.72 8.56
C GLY A 19 -3.37 -18.60 9.49
N PHE A 20 -3.89 -17.52 8.91
CA PHE A 20 -4.74 -16.59 9.63
C PHE A 20 -5.79 -17.43 10.36
N SER A 21 -5.71 -17.43 11.69
CA SER A 21 -6.63 -18.19 12.54
C SER A 21 -8.06 -17.72 12.25
N GLN A 22 -8.81 -18.58 11.56
CA GLN A 22 -10.23 -18.38 11.34
C GLN A 22 -10.96 -18.66 12.65
N ILE A 23 -11.07 -17.62 13.47
CA ILE A 23 -11.97 -17.62 14.63
C ILE A 23 -13.33 -17.17 14.11
N ASP A 24 -14.14 -18.12 13.65
CA ASP A 24 -15.55 -17.91 13.30
C ASP A 24 -16.44 -17.99 14.57
N LYS A 25 -15.98 -17.32 15.63
CA LYS A 25 -16.74 -17.11 16.86
C LYS A 25 -16.90 -15.61 17.02
N THR A 26 -18.15 -15.15 17.09
CA THR A 26 -18.45 -13.85 17.66
C THR A 26 -17.99 -13.88 19.11
N GLU A 27 -16.80 -13.34 19.38
CA GLU A 27 -16.30 -13.25 20.75
C GLU A 27 -17.15 -12.22 21.51
N PRO A 28 -17.57 -12.51 22.76
CA PRO A 28 -18.31 -11.55 23.55
C PRO A 28 -17.47 -10.28 23.75
N GLY A 29 -17.97 -9.14 23.29
CA GLY A 29 -17.26 -7.85 23.32
C GLY A 29 -16.56 -7.47 22.00
N ALA A 30 -16.61 -8.32 20.97
CA ALA A 30 -16.17 -7.99 19.62
C ALA A 30 -17.30 -7.38 18.78
N ILE A 31 -16.94 -6.46 17.90
CA ILE A 31 -17.79 -5.87 16.87
C ILE A 31 -17.54 -6.63 15.57
N THR A 32 -18.58 -7.24 15.01
CA THR A 32 -18.51 -7.95 13.72
C THR A 32 -19.37 -7.24 12.69
N MET A 33 -18.76 -6.84 11.57
CA MET A 33 -19.44 -6.11 10.51
C MET A 33 -19.17 -6.74 9.14
N ARG A 34 -20.14 -6.63 8.23
CA ARG A 34 -20.08 -7.27 6.91
C ARG A 34 -20.44 -6.30 5.80
N TRP A 35 -19.64 -6.30 4.74
CA TRP A 35 -19.90 -5.57 3.51
C TRP A 35 -19.80 -6.49 2.31
N HIS A 36 -20.59 -6.25 1.27
CA HIS A 36 -20.42 -6.94 -0.01
C HIS A 36 -19.17 -6.44 -0.74
N SER A 37 -18.36 -7.37 -1.25
CA SER A 37 -17.13 -7.03 -1.98
C SER A 37 -17.39 -6.31 -3.30
N SER A 38 -18.60 -6.47 -3.88
CA SER A 38 -19.01 -5.78 -5.10
C SER A 38 -19.28 -4.29 -4.92
N THR A 39 -19.61 -3.83 -3.71
CA THR A 39 -19.97 -2.43 -3.45
C THR A 39 -18.94 -1.68 -2.63
N THR A 40 -18.09 -2.42 -1.91
CA THR A 40 -17.12 -1.91 -0.94
C THR A 40 -15.74 -2.49 -1.27
N PRO A 41 -14.77 -1.68 -1.71
CA PRO A 41 -13.39 -2.13 -1.92
C PRO A 41 -12.74 -2.58 -0.60
N LEU A 42 -11.90 -3.63 -0.65
CA LEU A 42 -11.17 -4.11 0.55
C LEU A 42 -10.36 -2.99 1.20
N GLU A 43 -9.63 -2.22 0.41
CA GLU A 43 -8.80 -1.10 0.90
C GLU A 43 -9.60 -0.06 1.69
N ALA A 44 -10.90 0.09 1.44
CA ALA A 44 -11.74 1.02 2.19
C ALA A 44 -12.00 0.50 3.61
N VAL A 45 -12.20 -0.81 3.76
CA VAL A 45 -12.39 -1.47 5.06
C VAL A 45 -11.09 -1.44 5.86
N GLU A 46 -9.96 -1.73 5.21
CA GLU A 46 -8.64 -1.71 5.85
C GLU A 46 -8.23 -0.30 6.29
N ARG A 47 -8.44 0.72 5.44
CA ARG A 47 -8.18 2.12 5.81
C ARG A 47 -9.06 2.58 6.96
N ALA A 48 -10.31 2.16 7.01
CA ALA A 48 -11.19 2.49 8.10
C ALA A 48 -10.74 1.87 9.43
N LEU A 49 -10.35 0.60 9.39
CA LEU A 49 -9.77 -0.08 10.55
C LEU A 49 -8.48 0.61 11.02
N TYR A 50 -7.62 1.01 10.08
CA TYR A 50 -6.39 1.75 10.38
C TYR A 50 -6.67 3.13 11.00
N ALA A 51 -7.66 3.87 10.48
CA ALA A 51 -8.04 5.19 11.00
C ALA A 51 -8.53 5.15 12.45
N LEU A 52 -9.01 3.99 12.90
CA LEU A 52 -9.53 3.74 14.25
C LEU A 52 -8.61 2.84 15.07
N ALA A 53 -7.36 2.63 14.65
CA ALA A 53 -6.42 1.71 15.28
C ALA A 53 -6.03 2.10 16.72
N ASP A 54 -6.27 3.36 17.11
CA ASP A 54 -6.13 3.87 18.49
C ASP A 54 -7.25 3.38 19.42
N GLN A 55 -8.40 3.01 18.87
CA GLN A 55 -9.61 2.60 19.59
C GLN A 55 -9.92 1.12 19.43
N VAL A 56 -9.59 0.52 18.28
CA VAL A 56 -9.85 -0.90 17.99
C VAL A 56 -8.61 -1.62 17.51
N THR A 57 -8.61 -2.93 17.68
CA THR A 57 -7.73 -3.87 16.97
C THR A 57 -8.61 -4.88 16.26
N GLY A 58 -8.34 -5.16 14.99
CA GLY A 58 -9.20 -6.05 14.22
C GLY A 58 -8.52 -6.65 13.01
N SER A 59 -9.28 -7.46 12.29
CA SER A 59 -8.87 -8.10 11.05
C SER A 59 -10.03 -8.14 10.08
N VAL A 60 -9.73 -8.11 8.79
CA VAL A 60 -10.72 -8.27 7.71
C VAL A 60 -10.46 -9.60 7.03
N ALA A 61 -11.51 -10.38 6.80
CA ALA A 61 -11.46 -11.63 6.05
C ALA A 61 -12.43 -11.59 4.87
N ASP A 62 -12.09 -12.26 3.77
CA ASP A 62 -13.07 -12.59 2.72
C ASP A 62 -13.88 -13.81 3.13
N ARG A 63 -15.21 -13.68 3.13
CA ARG A 63 -16.15 -14.78 3.34
C ARG A 63 -17.27 -14.68 2.32
N ASP A 64 -17.22 -15.52 1.30
CA ASP A 64 -18.26 -15.68 0.27
C ASP A 64 -18.62 -14.35 -0.43
N GLY A 65 -17.61 -13.59 -0.87
CA GLY A 65 -17.82 -12.31 -1.54
C GLY A 65 -18.31 -11.21 -0.58
N LYS A 66 -17.98 -11.36 0.71
CA LYS A 66 -18.22 -10.34 1.73
C LYS A 66 -16.95 -10.13 2.53
N TRP A 67 -16.60 -8.86 2.72
CA TRP A 67 -15.61 -8.48 3.71
C TRP A 67 -16.24 -8.60 5.09
N VAL A 68 -15.66 -9.44 5.94
CA VAL A 68 -16.04 -9.62 7.34
C VAL A 68 -14.95 -8.99 8.20
N LEU A 69 -15.30 -7.87 8.84
CA LEU A 69 -14.46 -7.22 9.84
C LEU A 69 -14.81 -7.77 11.22
N THR A 70 -13.79 -8.17 11.96
CA THR A 70 -13.90 -8.44 13.39
C THR A 70 -13.00 -7.45 14.12
N ALA A 71 -13.58 -6.60 14.97
CA ALA A 71 -12.89 -5.54 15.69
C ALA A 71 -13.13 -5.66 17.20
N HIS A 72 -12.05 -5.48 17.97
CA HIS A 72 -12.03 -5.55 19.42
C HIS A 72 -11.67 -4.16 19.96
N PRO A 73 -12.50 -3.55 20.82
CA PRO A 73 -12.15 -2.30 21.46
C PRO A 73 -10.91 -2.46 22.34
N ARG A 74 -10.04 -1.45 22.34
CA ARG A 74 -8.88 -1.40 23.24
C ARG A 74 -9.25 -1.00 24.66
N ALA A 75 -10.33 -0.23 24.83
CA ALA A 75 -10.79 0.22 26.14
C ALA A 75 -11.79 -0.78 26.74
N ALA A 76 -11.55 -1.22 27.98
CA ALA A 76 -12.37 -2.22 28.67
C ALA A 76 -13.83 -1.81 28.92
N ARG A 77 -14.15 -0.51 28.86
CA ARG A 77 -15.51 0.04 28.99
C ARG A 77 -15.91 0.88 27.78
N ALA A 78 -15.41 0.51 26.59
CA ALA A 78 -15.81 1.17 25.36
C ALA A 78 -17.31 0.99 25.11
N ASP A 79 -17.95 2.05 24.61
CA ASP A 79 -19.28 1.94 24.03
C ASP A 79 -19.18 1.27 22.66
N LEU A 80 -19.54 -0.01 22.62
CA LEU A 80 -19.51 -0.81 21.40
C LEU A 80 -20.41 -0.25 20.30
N THR A 81 -21.54 0.35 20.68
CA THR A 81 -22.53 0.89 19.74
C THR A 81 -21.98 2.13 19.05
N ALA A 82 -21.43 3.05 19.83
CA ALA A 82 -20.76 4.24 19.28
C ALA A 82 -19.59 3.86 18.37
N LEU A 83 -18.81 2.84 18.76
CA LEU A 83 -17.66 2.38 17.99
C LEU A 83 -18.07 1.68 16.69
N GLU A 84 -19.15 0.88 16.71
CA GLU A 84 -19.73 0.28 15.51
C GLU A 84 -20.22 1.37 14.54
N HIS A 85 -20.93 2.38 15.04
CA HIS A 85 -21.37 3.51 14.21
C HIS A 85 -20.19 4.24 13.57
N ARG A 86 -19.13 4.47 14.35
CA ARG A 86 -17.93 5.15 13.85
C ARG A 86 -17.19 4.32 12.80
N LEU A 87 -17.05 3.00 13.01
CA LEU A 87 -16.50 2.08 12.01
C LEU A 87 -17.34 2.09 10.73
N ARG A 88 -18.67 2.06 10.85
CA ARG A 88 -19.58 2.09 9.69
C ARG A 88 -19.43 3.38 8.89
N GLN A 89 -19.36 4.51 9.58
CA GLN A 89 -19.18 5.82 8.96
C GLN A 89 -17.84 5.89 8.22
N GLU A 90 -16.76 5.48 8.87
CA GLU A 90 -15.43 5.54 8.29
C GLU A 90 -15.31 4.63 7.05
N VAL A 91 -15.85 3.41 7.08
CA VAL A 91 -15.86 2.53 5.89
C VAL A 91 -16.61 3.16 4.73
N ASN A 92 -17.73 3.84 5.01
CA ASN A 92 -18.50 4.55 3.97
C ASN A 92 -17.68 5.68 3.35
N ASP A 93 -17.05 6.51 4.19
CA ASP A 93 -16.23 7.64 3.75
C ASP A 93 -15.03 7.16 2.92
N GLN A 94 -14.33 6.11 3.36
CA GLN A 94 -13.23 5.52 2.59
C GLN A 94 -13.72 4.92 1.27
N THR A 95 -14.89 4.28 1.26
CA THR A 95 -15.50 3.74 0.03
C THR A 95 -15.79 4.84 -0.98
N LEU A 96 -16.34 5.98 -0.52
CA LEU A 96 -16.60 7.14 -1.37
C LEU A 96 -15.30 7.74 -1.90
N ARG A 97 -14.27 7.90 -1.05
CA ARG A 97 -12.95 8.40 -1.46
C ARG A 97 -12.33 7.52 -2.54
N VAL A 98 -12.35 6.21 -2.37
CA VAL A 98 -11.84 5.25 -3.37
C VAL A 98 -12.60 5.39 -4.69
N LYS A 99 -13.93 5.42 -4.65
CA LYS A 99 -14.77 5.57 -5.85
C LYS A 99 -14.51 6.90 -6.57
N ILE A 100 -14.31 7.99 -5.83
CA ILE A 100 -13.98 9.30 -6.40
C ILE A 100 -12.61 9.26 -7.08
N ALA A 101 -11.59 8.69 -6.41
CA ALA A 101 -10.26 8.53 -6.99
C ALA A 101 -10.33 7.75 -8.31
N GLN A 102 -10.97 6.58 -8.31
CA GLN A 102 -11.13 5.74 -9.50
C GLN A 102 -11.86 6.48 -10.64
N ARG A 103 -12.90 7.25 -10.33
CA ARG A 103 -13.66 8.03 -11.34
C ARG A 103 -12.88 9.22 -11.89
N THR A 104 -11.95 9.76 -11.11
CA THR A 104 -11.17 10.95 -11.49
C THR A 104 -9.80 10.60 -12.09
N ASP A 105 -9.34 9.36 -11.95
CA ASP A 105 -8.07 8.87 -12.50
C ASP A 105 -7.92 9.13 -14.01
N PRO A 106 -8.92 8.85 -14.89
CA PRO A 106 -8.76 9.11 -16.33
C PRO A 106 -8.61 10.60 -16.65
N LEU A 107 -9.38 11.46 -15.96
CA LEU A 107 -9.31 12.91 -16.15
C LEU A 107 -7.95 13.45 -15.69
N ARG A 108 -7.48 13.01 -14.52
CA ARG A 108 -6.15 13.37 -13.99
C ARG A 108 -5.05 12.96 -14.96
N ASN A 109 -5.13 11.75 -15.51
CA ASN A 109 -4.15 11.24 -16.47
C ASN A 109 -4.15 12.04 -17.78
N LEU A 110 -5.32 12.47 -18.27
CA LEU A 110 -5.41 13.35 -19.44
C LEU A 110 -4.77 14.72 -19.19
N VAL A 111 -5.02 15.32 -18.02
CA VAL A 111 -4.39 16.59 -17.63
C VAL A 111 -2.86 16.44 -17.60
N PHE A 112 -2.34 15.36 -17.02
CA PHE A 112 -0.90 15.09 -17.04
C PHE A 112 -0.36 14.90 -18.46
N ALA A 113 -1.02 14.08 -19.29
CA ALA A 113 -0.60 13.88 -20.68
C ALA A 113 -0.53 15.20 -21.46
N LEU A 114 -1.52 16.08 -21.29
CA LEU A 114 -1.52 17.40 -21.93
C LEU A 114 -0.39 18.28 -21.42
N ALA A 115 -0.19 18.37 -20.10
CA ALA A 115 0.85 19.18 -19.48
C ALA A 115 2.25 18.77 -19.96
N PHE A 116 2.52 17.46 -20.06
CA PHE A 116 3.81 16.94 -20.50
C PHE A 116 3.98 16.90 -22.01
N SER A 117 2.90 16.89 -22.81
CA SER A 117 2.98 16.96 -24.27
C SER A 117 3.57 18.28 -24.81
N ARG A 118 3.58 19.33 -24.00
CA ARG A 118 4.06 20.68 -24.38
C ARG A 118 5.34 21.09 -23.66
N ALA A 119 5.93 20.21 -22.85
CA ALA A 119 7.20 20.48 -22.19
C ALA A 119 8.35 20.30 -23.20
N PRO A 120 9.20 21.32 -23.46
CA PRO A 120 10.41 21.14 -24.25
C PRO A 120 11.32 20.15 -23.52
N LEU A 121 11.72 19.07 -24.19
CA LEU A 121 12.76 18.17 -23.69
C LEU A 121 14.04 19.00 -23.55
N ALA A 122 14.47 19.25 -22.31
CA ALA A 122 15.74 19.91 -22.04
C ALA A 122 16.84 19.15 -22.79
N HIS A 123 17.40 19.76 -23.83
CA HIS A 123 18.47 19.18 -24.61
C HIS A 123 19.66 19.00 -23.68
N SER A 124 20.04 17.76 -23.40
CA SER A 124 21.33 17.45 -22.78
C SER A 124 22.41 17.98 -23.72
N ARG A 125 23.01 19.10 -23.33
CA ARG A 125 24.18 19.67 -23.98
C ARG A 125 25.29 18.62 -23.94
N SER A 126 25.50 17.92 -25.05
CA SER A 126 26.73 17.17 -25.29
C SER A 126 27.83 18.20 -25.54
N GLU A 127 28.64 18.47 -24.53
CA GLU A 127 29.86 19.24 -24.67
C GLU A 127 30.84 18.42 -25.53
N ASN A 128 30.88 18.75 -26.82
CA ASN A 128 31.85 18.23 -27.75
C ASN A 128 33.20 18.92 -27.45
N GLY A 129 34.09 18.21 -26.76
CA GLY A 129 35.44 18.66 -26.44
C GLY A 129 36.27 18.83 -27.71
N GLY A 130 36.31 20.06 -28.23
CA GLY A 130 37.26 20.48 -29.26
C GLY A 130 38.51 21.04 -28.62
N SER A 131 39.62 20.31 -28.67
CA SER A 131 40.97 20.86 -28.46
C SER A 131 41.93 20.13 -29.38
N ALA A 132 42.07 20.63 -30.61
CA ALA A 132 43.22 20.38 -31.46
C ALA A 132 44.04 21.67 -31.47
N GLU A 133 44.91 21.82 -30.47
CA GLU A 133 45.95 22.84 -30.50
C GLU A 133 47.13 22.31 -31.31
N THR A 134 47.30 22.89 -32.49
CA THR A 134 48.42 22.63 -33.41
C THR A 134 49.69 23.33 -32.92
N HIS A 135 50.77 22.54 -32.84
CA HIS A 135 52.16 22.98 -32.65
C HIS A 135 52.54 24.19 -33.53
N PRO A 136 53.27 25.20 -33.02
CA PRO A 136 53.95 26.17 -33.84
C PRO A 136 55.31 25.63 -34.32
N THR A 137 55.56 25.80 -35.63
CA THR A 137 56.78 25.47 -36.35
C THR A 137 57.90 26.46 -36.02
N GLU A 138 59.08 25.97 -35.66
CA GLU A 138 60.33 26.74 -35.67
C GLU A 138 60.82 26.93 -37.12
N GLU A 139 61.24 28.15 -37.47
CA GLU A 139 62.52 28.47 -38.13
C GLU A 139 62.54 29.94 -38.60
N GLY A 140 63.58 30.70 -38.23
CA GLY A 140 63.66 32.11 -38.67
C GLY A 140 64.74 33.05 -38.12
N ASN A 141 65.96 32.57 -37.89
CA ASN A 141 67.24 33.28 -38.16
C ASN A 141 67.56 34.69 -37.55
N SER A 142 68.55 34.67 -36.66
CA SER A 142 69.74 35.56 -36.54
C SER A 142 69.71 36.97 -35.89
N ARG A 143 70.83 37.20 -35.17
CA ARG A 143 71.46 38.43 -34.63
C ARG A 143 71.07 38.74 -33.18
N GLY A 144 71.98 38.88 -32.22
CA GLY A 144 73.44 38.92 -32.23
C GLY A 144 73.95 39.07 -30.79
N ALA A 145 75.24 38.78 -30.61
CA ALA A 145 75.97 38.82 -29.35
C ALA A 145 75.89 40.17 -28.60
N SER A 146 75.93 40.14 -27.27
CA SER A 146 77.12 40.53 -26.49
C SER A 146 76.79 40.90 -25.04
N SER A 147 77.73 40.50 -24.18
CA SER A 147 78.02 40.93 -22.79
C SER A 147 77.27 40.22 -21.66
#